data_AF-A0A067RCV0-F1
#
_entry.id   AF-A0A067RCV0-F1
#
_cell.length_a   1.000
_cell.length_b   1.000
_cell.length_c   1.000
_cell.angle_alpha   90.00
_cell.angle_beta   90.00
_cell.angle_gamma   90.00
#
_symmetry.space_group_name_H-M   'P 1'
#
loop_
_entity.id
_entity.type
_entity.pdbx_description
1 polymer ?
#
loop_
_entity_poly.entity_id
_entity_poly.type
_entity_poly.pdbx_seq_one_letter_code
_entity_poly.pdbx_strand_id
1 'polypeptide(L)'
;MKRIPRKAWITQAMFDETDERRRWKNINSEEGRQKYRRLNNELRRETDKAREDYINEVCDEIMTLQRIGRYNFMYAKAKELGWKENNGIRTQEIEDPSGKIVSDQNEVKAVWENYIEELYDKAIRPDKIEMELEPEEEVEEDDKGQEILKSEVERAIKDMRRRKAMGDDEIPSDLIPRSAAITGPSA
;
A
#
# COMPACT_ATOMS: atom_id res chain seq x y z
N MET A 1 34.69 16.24 -26.38
CA MET A 1 33.21 16.29 -26.21
C MET A 1 32.87 15.88 -24.79
N LYS A 2 32.09 16.68 -24.05
CA LYS A 2 31.61 16.32 -22.70
C LYS A 2 30.55 15.22 -22.83
N ARG A 3 30.59 14.20 -21.95
CA ARG A 3 29.59 13.12 -21.96
C ARG A 3 28.36 13.58 -21.19
N ILE A 4 27.17 13.28 -21.70
CA ILE A 4 25.91 13.60 -21.02
C ILE A 4 25.64 12.50 -19.99
N PRO A 5 25.56 12.81 -18.69
CA PRO A 5 25.29 11.81 -17.65
C PRO A 5 23.85 11.32 -17.72
N ARG A 6 23.65 10.01 -17.56
CA ARG A 6 22.30 9.39 -17.52
C ARG A 6 21.60 9.57 -16.16
N LYS A 7 22.37 9.83 -15.11
CA LYS A 7 21.87 10.03 -13.74
C LYS A 7 22.43 11.35 -13.23
N ALA A 8 21.61 12.10 -12.47
CA ALA A 8 21.95 13.45 -12.02
C ALA A 8 23.23 13.50 -11.16
N TRP A 9 23.53 12.43 -10.42
CA TRP A 9 24.70 12.34 -9.53
C TRP A 9 26.01 11.93 -10.23
N ILE A 10 25.99 11.64 -11.54
CA ILE A 10 27.21 11.28 -12.28
C ILE A 10 27.86 12.56 -12.82
N THR A 11 29.09 12.84 -12.39
CA THR A 11 29.84 14.02 -12.82
C THR A 11 30.75 13.71 -14.02
N GLN A 12 31.22 14.77 -14.69
CA GLN A 12 32.21 14.63 -15.77
C GLN A 12 33.54 14.06 -15.26
N ALA A 13 33.94 14.38 -14.02
CA ALA A 13 35.15 13.86 -13.40
C ALA A 13 35.11 12.32 -13.28
N MET A 14 33.96 11.75 -12.89
CA MET A 14 33.78 10.29 -12.82
C MET A 14 33.93 9.61 -14.19
N PHE A 15 33.55 10.29 -15.28
CA PHE A 15 33.79 9.77 -16.63
C PHE A 15 35.27 9.75 -16.98
N ASP A 16 35.99 10.80 -16.58
CA ASP A 16 37.42 10.93 -16.85
C ASP A 16 38.20 9.85 -16.07
N GLU A 17 37.86 9.62 -14.80
CA GLU A 17 38.44 8.54 -13.97
C GLU A 17 38.06 7.14 -14.49
N THR A 18 36.82 6.97 -14.99
CA THR A 18 36.40 5.73 -15.66
C THR A 18 37.24 5.44 -16.90
N ASP A 19 37.53 6.47 -17.70
CA ASP A 19 38.35 6.35 -18.90
C ASP A 19 39.83 6.13 -18.55
N GLU A 20 40.34 6.74 -17.48
CA GLU A 20 41.69 6.47 -16.96
C GLU A 20 41.82 5.02 -16.48
N ARG A 21 40.88 4.53 -15.67
CA ARG A 21 40.82 3.12 -15.25
C ARG A 21 40.82 2.16 -16.44
N ARG A 22 40.12 2.51 -17.54
CA ARG A 22 40.08 1.68 -18.76
C ARG A 22 41.46 1.54 -19.42
N ARG A 23 42.33 2.55 -19.34
CA ARG A 23 43.70 2.49 -19.89
C ARG A 23 44.56 1.45 -19.17
N TRP A 24 44.35 1.28 -17.88
CA TRP A 24 45.11 0.33 -17.04
C TRP A 24 44.55 -1.10 -17.06
N LYS A 25 43.38 -1.33 -17.64
CA LYS A 25 42.68 -2.64 -17.61
C LYS A 25 43.46 -3.77 -18.31
N ASN A 26 44.18 -3.46 -19.39
CA ASN A 26 44.90 -4.45 -20.20
C ASN A 26 46.43 -4.39 -20.01
N ILE A 27 46.91 -3.58 -19.08
CA ILE A 27 48.35 -3.48 -18.79
C ILE A 27 48.72 -4.57 -17.78
N ASN A 28 49.28 -5.67 -18.29
CA ASN A 28 49.63 -6.87 -17.50
C ASN A 28 50.91 -6.74 -16.63
N SER A 29 51.40 -5.51 -16.41
CA SER A 29 52.48 -5.24 -15.45
C SER A 29 51.96 -5.28 -14.00
N GLU A 30 52.81 -5.67 -13.05
CA GLU A 30 52.54 -5.61 -11.59
C GLU A 30 52.00 -4.23 -11.18
N GLU A 31 52.68 -3.18 -11.64
CA GLU A 31 52.31 -1.78 -11.38
C GLU A 31 50.99 -1.40 -12.06
N GLY A 32 50.72 -1.95 -13.25
CA GLY A 32 49.47 -1.72 -13.98
C GLY A 32 48.27 -2.33 -13.25
N ARG A 33 48.43 -3.55 -12.72
CA ARG A 33 47.42 -4.21 -11.89
C ARG A 33 47.17 -3.47 -10.58
N GLN A 34 48.23 -2.96 -9.94
CA GLN A 34 48.11 -2.19 -8.70
C GLN A 34 47.40 -0.84 -8.93
N LYS A 35 47.77 -0.10 -9.99
CA LYS A 35 47.11 1.15 -10.39
C LYS A 35 45.65 0.94 -10.77
N TYR A 36 45.34 -0.12 -11.53
CA TYR A 36 43.96 -0.47 -11.86
C TYR A 36 43.11 -0.73 -10.61
N ARG A 37 43.61 -1.53 -9.65
CA ARG A 37 42.91 -1.82 -8.40
C ARG A 37 42.67 -0.56 -7.58
N ARG A 38 43.68 0.32 -7.46
CA ARG A 38 43.56 1.60 -6.76
C ARG A 38 42.47 2.47 -7.39
N LEU A 39 42.58 2.76 -8.69
CA LEU A 39 41.61 3.59 -9.41
C LEU A 39 40.21 2.99 -9.41
N ASN A 40 40.08 1.66 -9.47
CA ASN A 40 38.77 1.02 -9.42
C ASN A 40 38.11 1.14 -8.03
N ASN A 41 38.90 1.07 -6.96
CA ASN A 41 38.41 1.25 -5.60
C ASN A 41 38.09 2.71 -5.29
N GLU A 42 38.90 3.63 -5.80
CA GLU A 42 38.70 5.09 -5.68
C GLU A 42 37.42 5.51 -6.40
N LEU A 43 37.30 5.18 -7.70
CA LEU A 43 36.08 5.39 -8.48
C LEU A 43 34.86 4.77 -7.83
N ARG A 44 34.96 3.56 -7.27
CA ARG A 44 33.83 2.93 -6.56
C ARG A 44 33.41 3.75 -5.35
N ARG A 45 34.37 4.17 -4.51
CA ARG A 45 34.08 5.00 -3.32
C ARG A 45 33.48 6.35 -3.69
N GLU A 46 34.03 7.00 -4.71
CA GLU A 46 33.50 8.27 -5.20
C GLU A 46 32.08 8.11 -5.76
N THR A 47 31.84 7.03 -6.52
CA THR A 47 30.50 6.70 -7.05
C THR A 47 29.50 6.40 -5.94
N ASP A 48 29.88 5.60 -4.96
CA ASP A 48 29.01 5.23 -3.85
C ASP A 48 28.67 6.47 -3.01
N LYS A 49 29.67 7.32 -2.72
CA LYS A 49 29.49 8.58 -2.01
C LYS A 49 28.61 9.57 -2.77
N ALA A 50 28.88 9.81 -4.05
CA ALA A 50 28.08 10.73 -4.87
C ALA A 50 26.62 10.28 -4.98
N ARG A 51 26.39 8.96 -5.05
CA ARG A 51 25.05 8.40 -5.02
C ARG A 51 24.37 8.59 -3.67
N GLU A 52 25.08 8.37 -2.57
CA GLU A 52 24.56 8.55 -1.20
C GLU A 52 24.20 10.03 -0.95
N ASP A 53 25.11 10.95 -1.26
CA ASP A 53 24.90 12.39 -1.14
C ASP A 53 23.64 12.85 -1.91
N TYR A 54 23.47 12.36 -3.14
CA TYR A 54 22.28 12.64 -3.95
C TYR A 54 20.99 12.07 -3.33
N ILE A 55 21.02 10.85 -2.82
CA ILE A 55 19.83 10.26 -2.16
C ILE A 55 19.48 11.08 -0.92
N ASN A 56 20.46 11.46 -0.12
CA ASN A 56 20.25 12.28 1.07
C ASN A 56 19.65 13.64 0.71
N GLU A 57 20.17 14.32 -0.31
CA GLU A 57 19.63 15.60 -0.79
C GLU A 57 18.15 15.47 -1.22
N VAL A 58 17.82 14.44 -2.00
CA VAL A 58 16.43 14.20 -2.42
C VAL A 58 15.53 13.84 -1.23
N CYS A 59 16.04 13.09 -0.25
CA CYS A 59 15.31 12.80 0.99
C CYS A 59 15.03 14.07 1.81
N ASP A 60 16.00 14.97 1.92
CA ASP A 60 15.84 16.26 2.59
C ASP A 60 14.79 17.13 1.88
N GLU A 61 14.79 17.16 0.54
CA GLU A 61 13.74 17.80 -0.26
C GLU A 61 12.35 17.19 0.00
N ILE A 62 12.25 15.87 0.06
CA ILE A 62 10.99 15.18 0.38
C ILE A 62 10.49 15.57 1.78
N MET A 63 11.36 15.56 2.79
CA MET A 63 11.01 15.94 4.16
C MET A 63 10.57 17.41 4.26
N THR A 64 11.23 18.32 3.56
CA THR A 64 10.82 19.73 3.52
C THR A 64 9.47 19.92 2.82
N LEU A 65 9.23 19.23 1.71
CA LEU A 65 7.95 19.26 0.99
C LEU A 65 6.81 18.69 1.84
N GLN A 66 7.07 17.62 2.59
CA GLN A 66 6.12 17.07 3.55
C GLN A 66 5.77 18.09 4.64
N ARG A 67 6.78 18.74 5.24
CA ARG A 67 6.57 19.77 6.28
C ARG A 67 5.75 20.96 5.78
N ILE A 68 5.90 21.33 4.51
CA ILE A 68 5.16 22.45 3.88
C ILE A 68 3.78 21.98 3.35
N GLY A 69 3.46 20.69 3.39
CA GLY A 69 2.19 20.12 2.92
C GLY A 69 2.08 20.02 1.39
N ARG A 70 3.20 20.06 0.65
CA ARG A 70 3.25 20.04 -0.81
C ARG A 70 3.36 18.62 -1.36
N TYR A 71 2.37 17.79 -1.06
CA TYR A 71 2.39 16.35 -1.36
C TYR A 71 2.55 16.02 -2.85
N ASN A 72 1.98 16.80 -3.78
CA ASN A 72 2.15 16.56 -5.22
C ASN A 72 3.63 16.60 -5.66
N PHE A 73 4.39 17.57 -5.15
CA PHE A 73 5.82 17.69 -5.42
C PHE A 73 6.63 16.65 -4.65
N MET A 74 6.21 16.32 -3.42
CA MET A 74 6.82 15.25 -2.62
C MET A 74 6.76 13.90 -3.36
N TYR A 75 5.60 13.53 -3.89
CA TYR A 75 5.43 12.29 -4.65
C TYR A 75 6.18 12.33 -5.99
N ALA A 76 6.23 13.48 -6.68
CA ALA A 76 7.04 13.63 -7.88
C ALA A 76 8.54 13.40 -7.59
N LYS A 77 9.05 13.97 -6.49
CA LYS A 77 10.43 13.77 -6.03
C LYS A 77 10.74 12.34 -5.61
N ALA A 78 9.82 11.70 -4.88
CA ALA A 78 9.94 10.27 -4.58
C ALA A 78 9.97 9.40 -5.84
N LYS A 79 9.29 9.82 -6.91
CA LYS A 79 9.32 9.13 -8.21
C LYS A 79 10.67 9.30 -8.93
N GLU A 80 11.36 10.43 -8.78
CA GLU A 80 12.72 10.63 -9.34
C GLU A 80 13.73 9.61 -8.81
N LEU A 81 13.53 9.06 -7.59
CA LEU A 81 14.35 7.98 -7.04
C LEU A 81 14.10 6.62 -7.69
N GLY A 82 13.08 6.49 -8.55
CA GLY A 82 12.79 5.27 -9.30
C GLY A 82 12.33 4.10 -8.42
N TRP A 83 11.87 4.36 -7.19
CA TRP A 83 11.53 3.33 -6.19
C TRP A 83 10.34 2.42 -6.55
N LYS A 84 9.67 2.60 -7.69
CA LYS A 84 8.44 1.84 -8.00
C LYS A 84 8.29 1.30 -9.42
N GLU A 85 9.26 1.44 -10.33
CA GLU A 85 9.06 0.97 -11.71
C GLU A 85 9.55 -0.46 -11.98
N ASN A 86 10.46 -1.02 -11.17
CA ASN A 86 11.11 -2.31 -11.47
C ASN A 86 10.79 -3.47 -10.53
N ASN A 87 10.09 -3.23 -9.42
CA ASN A 87 9.52 -4.33 -8.65
C ASN A 87 8.12 -4.57 -9.22
N GLY A 88 8.09 -5.24 -10.37
CA GLY A 88 6.85 -5.85 -10.86
C GLY A 88 6.23 -6.55 -9.67
N ILE A 89 5.08 -6.04 -9.25
CA ILE A 89 4.32 -6.62 -8.16
C ILE A 89 4.07 -8.08 -8.55
N ARG A 90 4.80 -9.02 -7.97
CA ARG A 90 4.60 -10.47 -8.16
C ARG A 90 3.39 -10.97 -7.36
N THR A 91 2.32 -10.18 -7.25
CA THR A 91 1.15 -10.52 -6.42
C THR A 91 0.00 -11.07 -7.27
N GLN A 92 0.32 -11.92 -8.25
CA GLN A 92 -0.69 -12.75 -8.90
C GLN A 92 -0.44 -14.23 -8.66
N GLU A 93 0.34 -14.56 -7.62
CA GLU A 93 0.53 -15.92 -7.15
C GLU A 93 -0.45 -16.14 -5.98
N ILE A 94 -1.41 -17.05 -6.16
CA ILE A 94 -2.42 -17.43 -5.17
C ILE A 94 -2.28 -18.91 -4.87
N GLU A 95 -2.42 -19.30 -3.62
CA GLU A 95 -2.40 -20.70 -3.21
C GLU A 95 -3.80 -21.30 -3.36
N ASP A 96 -3.92 -22.35 -4.16
CA ASP A 96 -5.12 -23.19 -4.25
C ASP A 96 -5.32 -23.98 -2.95
N PRO A 97 -6.54 -24.33 -2.53
CA PRO A 97 -6.82 -25.21 -1.38
C PRO A 97 -5.97 -26.48 -1.23
N SER A 98 -5.39 -26.99 -2.33
CA SER A 98 -4.44 -28.11 -2.33
C SER A 98 -3.01 -27.75 -1.90
N GLY A 99 -2.73 -26.48 -1.61
CA GLY A 99 -1.40 -25.94 -1.27
C GLY A 99 -0.52 -25.60 -2.47
N LYS A 100 -1.10 -25.56 -3.68
CA LYS A 100 -0.36 -25.28 -4.93
C LYS A 100 -0.40 -23.78 -5.23
N ILE A 101 0.77 -23.18 -5.46
CA ILE A 101 0.86 -21.80 -5.93
C ILE A 101 0.51 -21.73 -7.43
N VAL A 102 -0.48 -20.91 -7.73
CA VAL A 102 -1.07 -20.69 -9.04
C VAL A 102 -0.77 -19.27 -9.49
N SER A 103 -0.23 -19.12 -10.71
CA SER A 103 0.09 -17.83 -11.31
C SER A 103 -0.69 -17.53 -12.61
N ASP A 104 -1.34 -18.55 -13.19
CA ASP A 104 -2.16 -18.36 -14.39
C ASP A 104 -3.47 -17.64 -14.06
N GLN A 105 -3.88 -16.69 -14.90
CA GLN A 105 -5.05 -15.84 -14.63
C GLN A 105 -6.37 -16.62 -14.61
N ASN A 106 -6.51 -17.68 -15.42
CA ASN A 106 -7.73 -18.48 -15.43
C ASN A 106 -7.80 -19.38 -14.20
N GLU A 107 -6.66 -19.96 -13.81
CA GLU A 107 -6.57 -20.78 -12.61
C GLU A 107 -6.80 -19.92 -11.34
N VAL A 108 -6.22 -18.71 -11.27
CA VAL A 108 -6.49 -17.74 -10.19
C VAL A 108 -7.98 -17.42 -10.08
N LYS A 109 -8.66 -17.20 -11.22
CA LYS A 109 -10.09 -16.92 -11.23
C LYS A 109 -10.90 -18.10 -10.68
N ALA A 110 -10.56 -19.32 -11.06
CA ALA A 110 -11.22 -20.52 -10.58
C ALA A 110 -11.03 -20.74 -9.07
N VAL A 111 -9.83 -20.48 -8.52
CA VAL A 111 -9.58 -20.52 -7.07
C VAL A 111 -10.46 -19.52 -6.33
N TRP A 112 -10.57 -18.29 -6.84
CA TRP A 112 -11.46 -17.27 -6.25
C TRP A 112 -12.94 -17.65 -6.34
N GLU A 113 -13.37 -18.20 -7.48
CA GLU A 113 -14.75 -18.64 -7.68
C GLU A 113 -15.14 -19.73 -6.67
N ASN A 114 -14.31 -20.77 -6.54
CA ASN A 114 -14.51 -21.85 -5.56
C ASN A 114 -14.49 -21.31 -4.12
N TYR A 115 -13.56 -20.42 -3.78
CA TYR A 115 -13.47 -19.84 -2.44
C TYR A 115 -14.72 -19.03 -2.07
N ILE A 116 -15.25 -18.23 -3.00
CA ILE A 116 -16.46 -17.44 -2.77
C ILE A 116 -17.68 -18.36 -2.65
N GLU A 117 -17.77 -19.39 -3.50
CA GLU A 117 -18.84 -20.38 -3.40
C GLU A 117 -18.83 -21.09 -2.04
N GLU A 118 -17.67 -21.53 -1.56
CA GLU A 118 -17.54 -22.14 -0.23
C GLU A 118 -17.91 -21.15 0.90
N LEU A 119 -17.43 -19.90 0.82
CA LEU A 119 -17.68 -18.88 1.84
C LEU A 119 -19.17 -18.55 1.99
N TYR A 120 -19.91 -18.58 0.89
CA TYR A 120 -21.34 -18.24 0.84
C TYR A 120 -22.25 -19.46 0.68
N ASP A 121 -21.72 -20.67 0.77
CA ASP A 121 -22.54 -21.89 0.73
C ASP A 121 -23.45 -21.92 1.95
N LYS A 122 -24.76 -21.86 1.68
CA LYS A 122 -25.81 -21.91 2.71
C LYS A 122 -25.80 -23.21 3.49
N ALA A 123 -25.26 -24.30 2.93
CA ALA A 123 -25.17 -25.59 3.61
C ALA A 123 -24.12 -25.60 4.75
N ILE A 124 -23.08 -24.77 4.64
CA ILE A 124 -22.00 -24.64 5.64
C ILE A 124 -22.36 -23.56 6.68
N ARG A 125 -23.21 -22.60 6.29
CA ARG A 125 -23.67 -21.54 7.18
C ARG A 125 -24.61 -22.11 8.25
N PRO A 126 -24.32 -21.94 9.55
CA PRO A 126 -25.25 -22.37 10.59
C PRO A 126 -26.57 -21.59 10.46
N ASP A 127 -27.71 -22.31 10.44
CA ASP A 127 -29.07 -21.74 10.31
C ASP A 127 -29.39 -20.69 11.39
N LYS A 128 -28.72 -20.81 12.53
CA LYS A 128 -28.64 -19.79 13.57
C LYS A 128 -27.18 -19.51 13.84
N ILE A 129 -26.73 -18.31 13.49
CA ILE A 129 -25.63 -17.70 14.22
C ILE A 129 -26.23 -17.41 15.60
N GLU A 130 -26.05 -18.32 16.55
CA GLU A 130 -26.15 -17.94 17.96
C GLU A 130 -24.99 -16.97 18.19
N MET A 131 -25.25 -15.70 17.91
CA MET A 131 -24.44 -14.62 18.44
C MET A 131 -24.60 -14.74 19.95
N GLU A 132 -23.61 -15.34 20.60
CA GLU A 132 -23.40 -15.23 22.04
C GLU A 132 -23.13 -13.74 22.31
N LEU A 133 -24.21 -12.96 22.37
CA LEU A 133 -24.19 -11.61 22.89
C LEU A 133 -23.99 -11.77 24.39
N GLU A 134 -22.82 -11.38 24.87
CA GLU A 134 -22.60 -11.21 26.30
C GLU A 134 -23.66 -10.23 26.83
N PRO A 135 -24.34 -10.55 27.94
CA PRO A 135 -25.29 -9.62 28.54
C PRO A 135 -24.54 -8.34 28.92
N GLU A 136 -25.19 -7.20 28.72
CA GLU A 136 -24.58 -5.87 28.96
C GLU A 136 -24.05 -5.68 30.39
N GLU A 137 -24.52 -6.51 31.34
CA GLU A 137 -24.06 -6.57 32.73
C GLU A 137 -22.65 -7.16 32.87
N GLU A 138 -22.19 -7.99 31.93
CA GLU A 138 -20.89 -8.68 31.94
C GLU A 138 -19.79 -7.93 31.17
N VAL A 139 -20.14 -6.85 30.45
CA VAL A 139 -19.20 -6.03 29.66
C VAL A 139 -18.50 -4.99 30.55
N GLU A 140 -17.18 -4.85 30.41
CA GLU A 140 -16.39 -3.82 31.12
C GLU A 140 -16.88 -2.40 30.79
N GLU A 141 -16.88 -1.46 31.76
CA GLU A 141 -17.37 -0.09 31.52
C GLU A 141 -16.60 0.65 30.41
N ASP A 142 -15.32 0.33 30.22
CA ASP A 142 -14.48 0.92 29.16
C ASP A 142 -14.87 0.42 27.76
N ASP A 143 -15.48 -0.76 27.65
CA ASP A 143 -15.99 -1.35 26.41
C ASP A 143 -17.44 -0.95 26.12
N LYS A 144 -18.17 -0.42 27.11
CA LYS A 144 -19.50 0.16 26.91
C LYS A 144 -19.38 1.47 26.14
N GLY A 145 -19.85 1.44 24.90
CA GLY A 145 -19.99 2.64 24.08
C GLY A 145 -20.90 3.70 24.73
N GLN A 146 -20.87 4.91 24.21
CA GLN A 146 -21.79 5.96 24.64
C GLN A 146 -23.25 5.54 24.42
N GLU A 147 -24.13 5.94 25.34
CA GLU A 147 -25.57 5.72 25.19
C GLU A 147 -26.08 6.32 23.88
N ILE A 148 -26.79 5.52 23.08
CA ILE A 148 -27.36 5.96 21.82
C ILE A 148 -28.50 6.94 22.12
N LEU A 149 -28.34 8.19 21.71
CA LEU A 149 -29.36 9.22 21.95
C LEU A 149 -30.49 9.10 20.93
N LYS A 150 -31.73 9.35 21.39
CA LYS A 150 -32.92 9.39 20.51
C LYS A 150 -32.73 10.34 19.32
N SER A 151 -32.09 11.49 19.54
CA SER A 151 -31.80 12.49 18.50
C SER A 151 -30.84 11.98 17.44
N GLU A 152 -29.90 11.08 17.78
CA GLU A 152 -28.98 10.46 16.83
C GLU A 152 -29.72 9.48 15.92
N VAL A 153 -30.61 8.67 16.50
CA VAL A 153 -31.46 7.74 15.76
C VAL A 153 -32.40 8.50 14.82
N GLU A 154 -33.03 9.57 15.30
CA GLU A 154 -33.90 10.43 14.47
C GLU A 154 -33.13 11.05 13.31
N ARG A 155 -31.90 11.54 13.55
CA ARG A 155 -31.03 12.08 12.49
C ARG A 155 -30.64 10.99 11.48
N ALA A 156 -30.25 9.81 11.94
CA ALA A 156 -29.88 8.69 11.07
C ALA A 156 -31.03 8.27 10.16
N ILE A 157 -32.26 8.20 10.70
CA ILE A 157 -33.48 7.90 9.92
C ILE A 157 -33.76 9.00 8.89
N LYS A 158 -33.57 10.26 9.27
CA LYS A 158 -33.76 11.41 8.37
C LYS A 158 -32.76 11.39 7.20
N ASP A 159 -31.50 11.07 7.48
CA ASP A 159 -30.40 11.04 6.51
C ASP A 159 -30.38 9.77 5.64
N MET A 160 -31.21 8.78 5.98
CA MET A 160 -31.34 7.53 5.23
C MET A 160 -31.81 7.75 3.79
N ARG A 161 -31.06 7.16 2.84
CA ARG A 161 -31.38 7.20 1.40
C ARG A 161 -32.57 6.28 1.07
N ARG A 162 -33.47 6.80 0.24
CA ARG A 162 -34.68 6.09 -0.24
C ARG A 162 -34.40 5.19 -1.43
N ARG A 163 -35.36 4.30 -1.74
CA ARG A 163 -35.31 3.38 -2.90
C ARG A 163 -34.08 2.48 -2.91
N LYS A 164 -33.57 2.12 -1.73
CA LYS A 164 -32.57 1.05 -1.64
C LYS A 164 -33.25 -0.29 -1.92
N ALA A 165 -32.46 -1.23 -2.43
CA ALA A 165 -32.90 -2.61 -2.55
C ALA A 165 -33.34 -3.14 -1.17
N MET A 166 -34.40 -3.94 -1.18
CA MET A 166 -34.96 -4.57 0.00
C MET A 166 -33.98 -5.62 0.56
N GLY A 167 -33.86 -5.70 1.88
CA GLY A 167 -33.06 -6.73 2.54
C GLY A 167 -33.80 -8.06 2.63
N ASP A 168 -33.18 -9.04 3.29
CA ASP A 168 -33.76 -10.36 3.56
C ASP A 168 -35.02 -10.28 4.47
N ASP A 169 -35.22 -9.16 5.16
CA ASP A 169 -36.40 -8.88 6.00
C ASP A 169 -37.65 -8.47 5.21
N GLU A 170 -37.50 -8.27 3.90
CA GLU A 170 -38.56 -7.80 3.00
C GLU A 170 -39.15 -6.42 3.38
N ILE A 171 -38.39 -5.56 4.08
CA ILE A 171 -38.84 -4.22 4.47
C ILE A 171 -38.18 -3.14 3.59
N PRO A 172 -38.94 -2.41 2.74
CA PRO A 172 -38.43 -1.28 1.99
C PRO A 172 -37.99 -0.12 2.91
N SER A 173 -36.87 0.54 2.58
CA SER A 173 -36.39 1.70 3.36
C SER A 173 -37.38 2.88 3.41
N ASP A 174 -38.37 2.90 2.51
CA ASP A 174 -39.44 3.90 2.47
C ASP A 174 -40.52 3.67 3.53
N LEU A 175 -40.63 2.47 4.12
CA LEU A 175 -41.57 2.17 5.20
C LEU A 175 -41.05 2.58 6.58
N ILE A 176 -39.77 2.93 6.71
CA ILE A 176 -39.18 3.39 7.97
C ILE A 176 -39.69 4.82 8.26
N PRO A 177 -40.48 5.04 9.33
CA PRO A 177 -41.11 6.33 9.59
C PRO A 177 -40.07 7.41 9.90
N ARG A 178 -40.06 8.51 9.12
CA ARG A 178 -39.23 9.70 9.42
C ARG A 178 -39.78 10.58 10.54
N SER A 179 -41.05 10.39 10.91
CA SER A 179 -41.69 11.08 12.01
C SER A 179 -41.77 10.13 13.19
N ALA A 180 -40.91 10.32 14.18
CA ALA A 180 -41.05 9.69 15.47
C ALA A 180 -42.32 10.21 16.18
N ALA A 181 -43.46 9.61 15.89
CA ALA A 181 -44.53 9.49 16.87
C ALA A 181 -44.26 8.20 17.66
N ILE A 182 -43.18 8.20 18.43
CA ILE A 182 -42.99 7.20 19.50
C ILE A 182 -43.89 7.68 20.64
N THR A 183 -45.19 7.41 20.51
CA THR A 183 -46.11 7.45 21.64
C THR A 183 -45.85 6.20 22.46
N GLY A 184 -45.16 6.36 23.58
CA GLY A 184 -45.14 5.31 24.61
C GLY A 184 -46.58 5.04 25.08
N PRO A 185 -46.90 3.79 25.50
CA PRO A 185 -48.18 3.52 26.10
C PRO A 185 -48.30 4.30 27.41
N SER A 186 -49.34 5.11 27.52
CA SER A 186 -49.77 5.70 28.78
C SER A 186 -50.70 4.70 29.47
N ALA A 187 -50.16 3.93 30.42
CA ALA A 187 -50.87 3.33 31.56
C ALA A 187 -49.85 2.77 32.55
#